data_AF-A0A175JNC3-F1
#
_entry.id   AF-A0A175JNC3-F1
#
_cell.length_a   1.000
_cell.length_b   1.000
_cell.length_c   1.000
_cell.angle_alpha   90.00
_cell.angle_beta   90.00
_cell.angle_gamma   90.00
#
_symmetry.space_group_name_H-M   'P 1'
#
loop_
_entity.id
_entity.type
_entity.pdbx_description
1 polymer ?
#
loop_
_entity_poly.entity_id
_entity_poly.type
_entity_poly.pdbx_seq_one_letter_code
_entity_poly.pdbx_strand_id
1 'polypeptide(L)'
;MKGDSKKSNKKTFKLFYDSLVNDLNQIQSYSFIKPDITPVHAFVSGEYDPIYPVITSSNHYAFTSMSTYPIINGKKIGNPICDYYQLLLYNNTIIQCLCDGCGIGIAPKLAATAAGQAAVQSIAKEIRECSNIKEIAENMIRAISDAHDNIFVVAENERKSYLIGATTIQLQVIVQLDSRDRKFGIITLNIGDCRSYLYSNSTLRTIYNYSSRESLSDVSNSQGRIGNGKEGMPDLGNASLTYNECYDGDLIFMCSDGINDNFDPEIIGVSSVGERKDDKIKSIENSIGQYIIHSNTLSETIESIGEYVVGVTTRAREVQSTPQTPTTPKGNRTKAPGKLDHSTMALVRIELRNDNDFFYIDSFIPSYNYKINPNVSDTTMYRRSKIRREHPQFFVINKDFVKPRTSSMSRTFHLKSPIHSFHSASNSASLSPSSGLCISPLDLQLSPE
;
A
#
# COMPACT_ATOMS: atom_id res chain seq x y z
N MET A 1 29.11 -11.49 -18.30
CA MET A 1 27.82 -10.81 -18.05
C MET A 1 26.65 -11.75 -17.77
N LYS A 2 26.22 -12.70 -18.62
CA LYS A 2 25.15 -13.68 -18.26
C LYS A 2 25.54 -14.71 -17.17
N GLY A 3 26.84 -14.96 -16.97
CA GLY A 3 27.36 -15.88 -15.95
C GLY A 3 27.47 -15.28 -14.55
N ASP A 4 27.63 -13.96 -14.45
CA ASP A 4 27.83 -13.25 -13.18
C ASP A 4 26.50 -12.96 -12.47
N SER A 5 25.44 -12.65 -13.23
CA SER A 5 24.09 -12.44 -12.66
C SER A 5 23.50 -13.71 -12.04
N LYS A 6 23.69 -14.89 -12.66
CA LYS A 6 23.24 -16.18 -12.09
C LYS A 6 23.99 -16.59 -10.82
N LYS A 7 25.26 -16.20 -10.68
CA LYS A 7 26.04 -16.45 -9.45
C LYS A 7 25.67 -15.47 -8.34
N SER A 8 25.41 -14.21 -8.69
CA SER A 8 24.93 -13.18 -7.76
C SER A 8 23.60 -13.56 -7.11
N ASN A 9 22.62 -13.96 -7.93
CA ASN A 9 21.27 -14.32 -7.45
C ASN A 9 21.29 -15.52 -6.48
N LYS A 10 22.16 -16.53 -6.70
CA LYS A 10 22.35 -17.64 -5.75
C LYS A 10 22.95 -17.21 -4.41
N LYS A 11 23.83 -16.20 -4.40
CA LYS A 11 24.44 -15.69 -3.17
C LYS A 11 23.43 -14.88 -2.36
N THR A 12 22.66 -14.01 -3.02
CA THR A 12 21.60 -13.21 -2.39
C THR A 12 20.54 -14.11 -1.77
N PHE A 13 20.01 -15.08 -2.52
CA PHE A 13 19.02 -16.02 -2.01
C PHE A 13 19.53 -16.78 -0.78
N LYS A 14 20.78 -17.25 -0.83
CA LYS A 14 21.40 -17.96 0.31
C LYS A 14 21.44 -17.10 1.57
N LEU A 15 21.72 -15.80 1.46
CA LEU A 15 21.72 -14.89 2.62
C LEU A 15 20.34 -14.79 3.27
N PHE A 16 19.29 -14.58 2.46
CA PHE A 16 17.91 -14.55 2.98
C PHE A 16 17.49 -15.89 3.57
N TYR A 17 17.81 -16.99 2.89
CA TYR A 17 17.47 -18.33 3.37
C TYR A 17 18.17 -18.65 4.70
N ASP A 18 19.48 -18.44 4.79
CA ASP A 18 20.25 -18.72 6.01
C ASP A 18 19.73 -17.87 7.20
N SER A 19 19.22 -16.66 6.94
CA SER A 19 18.60 -15.80 7.98
C SER A 19 17.22 -16.24 8.44
N LEU A 20 16.45 -16.94 7.59
CA LEU A 20 15.04 -17.27 7.83
C LEU A 20 14.79 -18.79 7.99
N VAL A 21 15.82 -19.63 7.82
CA VAL A 21 15.66 -21.10 7.85
C VAL A 21 15.15 -21.62 9.20
N ASN A 22 15.53 -20.98 10.31
CA ASN A 22 15.07 -21.38 11.64
C ASN A 22 13.57 -21.14 11.79
N ASP A 23 13.09 -20.00 11.32
CA ASP A 23 11.67 -19.65 11.29
C ASP A 23 10.89 -20.55 10.32
N LEU A 24 11.42 -20.78 9.13
CA LEU A 24 10.85 -21.69 8.13
C LEU A 24 10.68 -23.12 8.69
N ASN A 25 11.62 -23.57 9.52
CA ASN A 25 11.55 -24.89 10.15
C ASN A 25 10.46 -24.99 11.22
N GLN A 26 9.99 -23.88 11.79
CA GLN A 26 8.87 -23.84 12.73
C GLN A 26 7.51 -23.87 12.03
N ILE A 27 7.45 -23.53 10.74
CA ILE A 27 6.22 -23.56 9.95
C ILE A 27 5.88 -25.02 9.59
N GLN A 28 4.65 -25.42 9.93
CA GLN A 28 4.12 -26.76 9.63
C GLN A 28 3.71 -26.89 8.16
N SER A 29 3.71 -28.11 7.63
CA SER A 29 3.33 -28.37 6.23
C SER A 29 1.82 -28.64 6.09
N TYR A 30 0.99 -27.63 6.35
CA TYR A 30 -0.46 -27.73 6.11
C TYR A 30 -0.80 -27.59 4.63
N SER A 31 -1.75 -28.41 4.17
CA SER A 31 -2.36 -28.27 2.84
C SER A 31 -3.29 -27.06 2.81
N PHE A 32 -3.44 -26.45 1.65
CA PHE A 32 -4.28 -25.27 1.44
C PHE A 32 -5.05 -25.39 0.13
N ILE A 33 -6.14 -24.66 0.02
CA ILE A 33 -6.92 -24.59 -1.21
C ILE A 33 -6.22 -23.60 -2.14
N LYS A 34 -5.82 -24.06 -3.32
CA LYS A 34 -5.08 -23.25 -4.29
C LYS A 34 -5.88 -22.00 -4.68
N PRO A 35 -5.24 -20.83 -4.85
CA PRO A 35 -5.92 -19.62 -5.33
C PRO A 35 -6.38 -19.81 -6.77
N ASP A 36 -7.40 -19.05 -7.17
CA ASP A 36 -7.79 -18.91 -8.57
C ASP A 36 -6.65 -18.35 -9.44
N ILE A 37 -6.76 -18.52 -10.76
CA ILE A 37 -5.73 -18.05 -11.70
C ILE A 37 -5.61 -16.53 -11.66
N THR A 38 -6.73 -15.84 -11.43
CA THR A 38 -6.82 -14.38 -11.54
C THR A 38 -7.39 -13.81 -10.25
N PRO A 39 -6.78 -12.75 -9.68
CA PRO A 39 -7.36 -12.08 -8.54
C PRO A 39 -8.72 -11.46 -8.92
N VAL A 40 -9.68 -11.52 -8.00
CA VAL A 40 -10.96 -10.82 -8.13
C VAL A 40 -10.80 -9.31 -8.01
N HIS A 41 -9.77 -8.84 -7.31
CA HIS A 41 -9.43 -7.44 -7.19
C HIS A 41 -7.94 -7.23 -6.95
N ALA A 42 -7.39 -6.13 -7.48
CA ALA A 42 -6.01 -5.72 -7.25
C ALA A 42 -5.95 -4.23 -6.93
N PHE A 43 -5.17 -3.86 -5.92
CA PHE A 43 -4.94 -2.49 -5.51
C PHE A 43 -3.45 -2.22 -5.38
N VAL A 44 -3.01 -1.05 -5.86
CA VAL A 44 -1.64 -0.56 -5.73
C VAL A 44 -1.70 0.90 -5.26
N SER A 45 -0.88 1.26 -4.28
CA SER A 45 -0.77 2.65 -3.83
C SER A 45 -0.25 3.55 -4.95
N GLY A 46 -0.90 4.70 -5.14
CA GLY A 46 -0.56 5.72 -6.13
C GLY A 46 0.26 6.89 -5.58
N GLU A 47 0.34 7.98 -6.37
CA GLU A 47 0.94 9.24 -5.90
C GLU A 47 -0.14 10.14 -5.29
N TYR A 48 -0.03 10.39 -3.98
CA TYR A 48 -0.99 11.16 -3.21
C TYR A 48 -0.38 12.50 -2.80
N ASP A 49 -0.37 13.48 -3.70
CA ASP A 49 0.10 14.85 -3.47
C ASP A 49 -0.74 15.81 -4.33
N PRO A 50 -1.36 16.86 -3.78
CA PRO A 50 -1.32 17.36 -2.39
C PRO A 50 -2.33 16.74 -1.43
N ILE A 51 -3.11 15.76 -1.89
CA ILE A 51 -4.25 15.18 -1.19
C ILE A 51 -3.94 13.73 -0.84
N TYR A 52 -4.18 13.35 0.42
CA TYR A 52 -3.95 12.00 0.95
C TYR A 52 -5.29 11.27 1.19
N PRO A 53 -5.90 10.66 0.17
CA PRO A 53 -7.25 10.12 0.31
C PRO A 53 -7.29 8.88 1.22
N VAL A 54 -8.46 8.60 1.77
CA VAL A 54 -8.82 7.24 2.19
C VAL A 54 -9.44 6.55 0.98
N ILE A 55 -8.93 5.37 0.65
CA ILE A 55 -9.42 4.51 -0.42
C ILE A 55 -9.99 3.26 0.22
N THR A 56 -11.22 2.89 -0.12
CA THR A 56 -11.89 1.75 0.48
C THR A 56 -12.69 0.97 -0.54
N SER A 57 -12.78 -0.34 -0.33
CA SER A 57 -13.78 -1.19 -0.92
C SER A 57 -14.72 -1.63 0.18
N SER A 58 -15.96 -1.10 0.17
CA SER A 58 -16.93 -1.04 1.30
C SER A 58 -16.65 -1.95 2.50
N ASN A 59 -16.58 -3.28 2.30
CA ASN A 59 -16.35 -4.25 3.37
C ASN A 59 -15.05 -5.06 3.27
N HIS A 60 -14.29 -4.93 2.19
CA HIS A 60 -13.14 -5.79 1.89
C HIS A 60 -11.81 -5.21 2.38
N TYR A 61 -11.59 -3.91 2.15
CA TYR A 61 -10.38 -3.23 2.61
C TYR A 61 -10.54 -1.71 2.72
N ALA A 62 -9.66 -1.08 3.48
CA ALA A 62 -9.44 0.36 3.48
C ALA A 62 -7.94 0.66 3.55
N PHE A 63 -7.52 1.79 2.98
CA PHE A 63 -6.12 2.16 2.84
C PHE A 63 -5.96 3.68 2.87
N THR A 64 -4.87 4.15 3.47
CA THR A 64 -4.36 5.51 3.24
C THR A 64 -2.85 5.54 3.35
N SER A 65 -2.24 6.55 2.73
CA SER A 65 -0.84 6.88 2.88
C SER A 65 -0.67 8.40 2.86
N MET A 66 0.01 8.94 3.87
CA MET A 66 0.15 10.39 4.07
C MET A 66 1.55 10.80 4.50
N SER A 67 1.92 12.05 4.24
CA SER A 67 3.12 12.66 4.83
C SER A 67 2.73 13.52 6.04
N THR A 68 3.21 13.13 7.22
CA THR A 68 3.02 13.91 8.45
C THR A 68 4.06 15.01 8.62
N TYR A 69 5.07 15.10 7.75
CA TYR A 69 6.08 16.17 7.73
C TYR A 69 5.47 17.57 7.48
N PRO A 70 6.17 18.66 7.89
CA PRO A 70 5.67 20.03 7.73
C PRO A 70 5.68 20.54 6.28
N ILE A 71 5.06 21.71 6.08
CA ILE A 71 5.26 22.53 4.89
C ILE A 71 6.35 23.55 5.19
N ILE A 72 7.43 23.55 4.41
CA ILE A 72 8.55 24.49 4.54
C ILE A 72 8.68 25.25 3.22
N ASN A 73 8.67 26.59 3.29
CA ASN A 73 8.76 27.47 2.11
C ASN A 73 7.74 27.11 1.01
N GLY A 74 6.49 26.82 1.42
CA GLY A 74 5.41 26.44 0.49
C GLY A 74 5.52 25.04 -0.09
N LYS A 75 6.54 24.25 0.29
CA LYS A 75 6.72 22.85 -0.16
C LYS A 75 6.39 21.88 0.96
N LYS A 76 5.54 20.90 0.65
CA LYS A 76 5.26 19.79 1.55
C LYS A 76 6.48 18.87 1.62
N ILE A 77 7.12 18.82 2.79
CA ILE A 77 8.22 17.90 3.04
C ILE A 77 7.67 16.47 3.09
N GLY A 78 8.51 15.50 2.74
CA GLY A 78 8.06 14.12 2.58
C GLY A 78 7.28 13.88 1.29
N ASN A 79 7.19 14.82 0.36
CA ASN A 79 6.70 14.49 -0.99
C ASN A 79 7.89 14.25 -1.94
N PRO A 80 7.85 13.20 -2.78
CA PRO A 80 6.79 12.19 -2.84
C PRO A 80 6.84 11.24 -1.62
N ILE A 81 5.69 10.62 -1.31
CA ILE A 81 5.62 9.50 -0.36
C ILE A 81 6.55 8.39 -0.85
N CYS A 82 7.35 7.85 0.07
CA CYS A 82 8.31 6.78 -0.19
C CYS A 82 7.77 5.40 0.15
N ASP A 83 6.65 5.31 0.87
CA ASP A 83 5.96 4.06 1.12
C ASP A 83 5.29 3.49 -0.14
N TYR A 84 5.20 2.17 -0.21
CA TYR A 84 4.50 1.43 -1.26
C TYR A 84 3.63 0.32 -0.64
N TYR A 85 2.39 0.21 -1.10
CA TYR A 85 1.49 -0.88 -0.73
C TYR A 85 0.86 -1.52 -1.96
N GLN A 86 0.74 -2.84 -1.94
CA GLN A 86 0.01 -3.60 -2.95
C GLN A 86 -0.80 -4.71 -2.32
N LEU A 87 -2.00 -4.95 -2.87
CA LEU A 87 -2.96 -5.95 -2.43
C LEU A 87 -3.51 -6.69 -3.65
N LEU A 88 -3.49 -8.02 -3.61
CA LEU A 88 -4.20 -8.91 -4.51
C LEU A 88 -5.22 -9.71 -3.70
N LEU A 89 -6.48 -9.62 -4.07
CA LEU A 89 -7.59 -10.37 -3.49
C LEU A 89 -8.02 -11.44 -4.49
N TYR A 90 -8.01 -12.70 -4.05
CA TYR A 90 -8.62 -13.85 -4.72
C TYR A 90 -9.86 -14.29 -3.91
N ASN A 91 -10.58 -15.29 -4.40
CA ASN A 91 -11.75 -15.83 -3.68
C ASN A 91 -11.38 -16.39 -2.29
N ASN A 92 -10.23 -17.04 -2.16
CA ASN A 92 -9.80 -17.73 -0.94
C ASN A 92 -8.38 -17.36 -0.48
N THR A 93 -7.78 -16.35 -1.12
CA THR A 93 -6.37 -15.99 -0.93
C THR A 93 -6.21 -14.48 -0.95
N ILE A 94 -5.31 -13.96 -0.10
CA ILE A 94 -4.90 -12.56 -0.09
C ILE A 94 -3.37 -12.54 -0.17
N ILE A 95 -2.84 -11.71 -1.07
CA ILE A 95 -1.40 -11.40 -1.11
C ILE A 95 -1.28 -9.90 -0.91
N GLN A 96 -0.52 -9.46 0.09
CA GLN A 96 -0.28 -8.05 0.33
C GLN A 96 1.16 -7.77 0.71
N CYS A 97 1.65 -6.59 0.33
CA CYS A 97 3.00 -6.15 0.61
C CYS A 97 2.99 -4.68 1.01
N LEU A 98 3.65 -4.35 2.12
CA LEU A 98 3.97 -2.98 2.52
C LEU A 98 5.48 -2.79 2.55
N CYS A 99 5.94 -1.71 1.94
CA CYS A 99 7.33 -1.29 1.92
C CYS A 99 7.41 0.15 2.40
N ASP A 100 8.23 0.41 3.42
CA ASP A 100 8.57 1.76 3.90
C ASP A 100 9.95 2.14 3.35
N GLY A 101 9.98 3.12 2.44
CA GLY A 101 11.21 3.55 1.80
C GLY A 101 12.09 4.31 2.80
N CYS A 102 13.32 3.83 3.02
CA CYS A 102 14.20 4.39 4.04
C CYS A 102 14.70 5.80 3.68
N GLY A 103 14.02 6.83 4.21
CA GLY A 103 14.33 8.24 4.02
C GLY A 103 13.35 8.94 3.07
N ILE A 104 13.67 10.16 2.64
CA ILE A 104 12.77 10.99 1.82
C ILE A 104 13.36 11.17 0.42
N GLY A 105 12.52 11.03 -0.61
CA GLY A 105 12.84 11.39 -1.99
C GLY A 105 12.65 10.24 -2.98
N ILE A 106 13.17 10.44 -4.19
CA ILE A 106 12.90 9.53 -5.31
C ILE A 106 13.57 8.17 -5.10
N ALA A 107 14.80 8.11 -4.56
CA ALA A 107 15.52 6.86 -4.37
C ALA A 107 14.80 5.87 -3.41
N PRO A 108 14.43 6.25 -2.16
CA PRO A 108 13.68 5.34 -1.29
C PRO A 108 12.31 4.97 -1.85
N LYS A 109 11.60 5.90 -2.51
CA LYS A 109 10.34 5.62 -3.19
C LYS A 109 10.48 4.56 -4.29
N LEU A 110 11.49 4.70 -5.15
CA LEU A 110 11.74 3.74 -6.22
C LEU A 110 12.13 2.38 -5.65
N ALA A 111 12.93 2.34 -4.57
CA ALA A 111 13.27 1.10 -3.89
C ALA A 111 12.03 0.39 -3.35
N ALA A 112 11.17 1.08 -2.61
CA ALA A 112 9.91 0.53 -2.07
C ALA A 112 9.00 0.00 -3.19
N THR A 113 8.83 0.78 -4.27
CA THR A 113 8.00 0.40 -5.42
C THR A 113 8.56 -0.82 -6.14
N ALA A 114 9.85 -0.81 -6.47
CA ALA A 114 10.52 -1.91 -7.18
C ALA A 114 10.50 -3.20 -6.37
N ALA A 115 10.75 -3.11 -5.07
CA ALA A 115 10.73 -4.24 -4.17
C ALA A 115 9.34 -4.85 -4.03
N GLY A 116 8.35 -4.04 -3.67
CA GLY A 116 6.98 -4.51 -3.42
C GLY A 116 6.35 -5.14 -4.67
N GLN A 117 6.55 -4.52 -5.84
CA GLN A 117 6.06 -5.08 -7.11
C GLN A 117 6.70 -6.44 -7.43
N ALA A 118 8.03 -6.55 -7.32
CA ALA A 118 8.74 -7.79 -7.60
C ALA A 118 8.35 -8.91 -6.62
N ALA A 119 8.25 -8.60 -5.33
CA ALA A 119 7.86 -9.58 -4.31
C ALA A 119 6.45 -10.13 -4.58
N VAL A 120 5.46 -9.26 -4.78
CA VAL A 120 4.06 -9.68 -5.04
C VAL A 120 3.95 -10.45 -6.35
N GLN A 121 4.62 -10.01 -7.42
CA GLN A 121 4.60 -10.71 -8.70
C GLN A 121 5.25 -12.09 -8.64
N SER A 122 6.40 -12.20 -7.95
CA SER A 122 7.13 -13.46 -7.79
C SER A 122 6.27 -14.49 -7.05
N ILE A 123 5.72 -14.14 -5.88
CA ILE A 123 4.89 -15.08 -5.12
C ILE A 123 3.55 -15.40 -5.80
N ALA A 124 2.89 -14.43 -6.44
CA ALA A 124 1.62 -14.67 -7.13
C ALA A 124 1.77 -15.63 -8.33
N LYS A 125 2.94 -15.68 -8.95
CA LYS A 125 3.25 -16.63 -10.03
C LYS A 125 3.49 -18.05 -9.51
N GLU A 126 4.08 -18.20 -8.33
CA GLU A 126 4.52 -19.50 -7.80
C GLU A 126 3.53 -20.16 -6.84
N ILE A 127 2.65 -19.40 -6.19
CA ILE A 127 1.76 -19.88 -5.12
C ILE A 127 0.88 -21.07 -5.52
N ARG A 128 0.48 -21.19 -6.80
CA ARG A 128 -0.34 -22.31 -7.29
C ARG A 128 0.45 -23.61 -7.46
N GLU A 129 1.77 -23.51 -7.59
CA GLU A 129 2.66 -24.67 -7.69
C GLU A 129 3.03 -25.21 -6.32
N CYS A 130 2.85 -24.41 -5.26
CA CYS A 130 3.00 -24.87 -3.88
C CYS A 130 1.95 -25.94 -3.52
N SER A 131 2.40 -26.95 -2.78
CA SER A 131 1.55 -28.03 -2.26
C SER A 131 1.13 -27.81 -0.81
N ASN A 132 1.88 -27.00 -0.05
CA ASN A 132 1.62 -26.72 1.36
C ASN A 132 2.14 -25.32 1.74
N ILE A 133 1.75 -24.83 2.92
CA ILE A 133 2.11 -23.49 3.40
C ILE A 133 3.63 -23.32 3.64
N LYS A 134 4.37 -24.40 3.89
CA LYS A 134 5.83 -24.34 4.06
C LYS A 134 6.53 -24.05 2.74
N GLU A 135 6.04 -24.62 1.63
CA GLU A 135 6.49 -24.27 0.29
C GLU A 135 6.13 -22.82 -0.10
N ILE A 136 4.97 -22.32 0.32
CA ILE A 136 4.64 -20.89 0.16
C ILE A 136 5.68 -20.04 0.89
N ALA A 137 5.98 -20.38 2.14
CA ALA A 137 6.96 -19.66 2.95
C ALA A 137 8.37 -19.68 2.34
N GLU A 138 8.81 -20.80 1.77
CA GLU A 138 10.08 -20.88 1.03
C GLU A 138 10.06 -20.00 -0.23
N ASN A 139 8.97 -20.00 -1.00
CA ASN A 139 8.83 -19.13 -2.16
C ASN A 139 8.73 -17.65 -1.79
N MET A 140 8.22 -17.30 -0.61
CA MET A 140 8.30 -15.92 -0.09
C MET A 140 9.76 -15.48 0.14
N ILE A 141 10.64 -16.37 0.61
CA ILE A 141 12.08 -16.06 0.74
C ILE A 141 12.70 -15.77 -0.65
N ARG A 142 12.32 -16.56 -1.67
CA ARG A 142 12.74 -16.30 -3.07
C ARG A 142 12.21 -14.95 -3.58
N ALA A 143 10.94 -14.66 -3.33
CA ALA A 143 10.30 -13.41 -3.72
C ALA A 143 10.99 -12.18 -3.14
N ILE A 144 11.47 -12.25 -1.89
CA ILE A 144 12.25 -11.16 -1.26
C ILE A 144 13.66 -11.05 -1.85
N SER A 145 14.29 -12.18 -2.20
CA SER A 145 15.56 -12.16 -2.94
C SER A 145 15.40 -11.49 -4.30
N ASP A 146 14.33 -11.80 -5.04
CA ASP A 146 14.01 -11.15 -6.31
C ASP A 146 13.72 -9.66 -6.11
N ALA A 147 13.01 -9.29 -5.04
CA ALA A 147 12.72 -7.91 -4.70
C ALA A 147 13.99 -7.09 -4.43
N HIS A 148 14.95 -7.65 -3.68
CA HIS A 148 16.25 -7.01 -3.44
C HIS A 148 17.00 -6.76 -4.75
N ASP A 149 17.13 -7.78 -5.60
CA ASP A 149 17.80 -7.66 -6.89
C ASP A 149 17.10 -6.64 -7.80
N ASN A 150 15.75 -6.59 -7.78
CA ASN A 150 14.97 -5.70 -8.64
C ASN A 150 15.20 -4.20 -8.35
N ILE A 151 15.53 -3.83 -7.11
CA ILE A 151 15.89 -2.43 -6.75
C ILE A 151 17.08 -1.96 -7.59
N PHE A 152 18.10 -2.80 -7.72
CA PHE A 152 19.31 -2.48 -8.51
C PHE A 152 19.00 -2.47 -10.01
N VAL A 153 18.23 -3.45 -10.50
CA VAL A 153 17.82 -3.54 -11.91
C VAL A 153 17.09 -2.28 -12.35
N VAL A 154 16.13 -1.79 -11.56
CA VAL A 154 15.40 -0.55 -11.86
C VAL A 154 16.33 0.66 -11.93
N ALA A 155 17.22 0.82 -10.94
CA ALA A 155 18.17 1.93 -10.93
C ALA A 155 19.19 1.88 -12.08
N GLU A 156 19.65 0.69 -12.46
CA GLU A 156 20.52 0.47 -13.62
C GLU A 156 19.83 0.83 -14.93
N ASN A 157 18.57 0.42 -15.11
CA ASN A 157 17.76 0.73 -16.29
C ASN A 157 17.54 2.24 -16.44
N GLU A 158 17.41 2.97 -15.33
CA GLU A 158 17.34 4.43 -15.33
C GLU A 158 18.70 5.12 -15.54
N ARG A 159 19.80 4.36 -15.59
CA ARG A 159 21.20 4.84 -15.70
C ARG A 159 21.58 5.85 -14.62
N LYS A 160 21.02 5.68 -13.41
CA LYS A 160 21.17 6.62 -12.30
C LYS A 160 21.44 5.87 -11.01
N SER A 161 22.72 5.58 -10.75
CA SER A 161 23.15 4.89 -9.52
C SER A 161 22.78 5.64 -8.23
N TYR A 162 22.59 6.96 -8.29
CA TYR A 162 22.09 7.76 -7.16
C TYR A 162 20.62 7.47 -6.80
N LEU A 163 19.89 6.71 -7.62
CA LEU A 163 18.52 6.28 -7.36
C LEU A 163 18.44 4.92 -6.64
N ILE A 164 19.56 4.26 -6.36
CA ILE A 164 19.56 3.03 -5.58
C ILE A 164 19.26 3.40 -4.11
N GLY A 165 17.98 3.27 -3.74
CA GLY A 165 17.49 3.45 -2.38
C GLY A 165 17.49 2.15 -1.57
N ALA A 166 16.92 2.22 -0.38
CA ALA A 166 16.65 1.08 0.48
C ALA A 166 15.22 1.17 1.00
N THR A 167 14.65 0.04 1.41
CA THR A 167 13.27 -0.05 1.91
C THR A 167 13.14 -1.18 2.92
N THR A 168 12.21 -1.05 3.87
CA THR A 168 11.66 -2.20 4.58
C THR A 168 10.77 -3.00 3.64
N ILE A 169 10.43 -4.23 4.03
CA ILE A 169 9.44 -5.04 3.30
C ILE A 169 8.72 -5.98 4.25
N GLN A 170 7.38 -5.93 4.22
CA GLN A 170 6.52 -6.87 4.90
C GLN A 170 5.55 -7.49 3.89
N LEU A 171 5.80 -8.76 3.55
CA LEU A 171 5.00 -9.55 2.61
C LEU A 171 4.12 -10.53 3.40
N GLN A 172 2.82 -10.54 3.10
CA GLN A 172 1.87 -11.49 3.66
C GLN A 172 1.15 -12.28 2.58
N VAL A 173 1.05 -13.59 2.81
CA VAL A 173 0.20 -14.50 2.05
C VAL A 173 -0.79 -15.12 3.02
N ILE A 174 -2.08 -14.91 2.76
CA ILE A 174 -3.18 -15.49 3.53
C ILE A 174 -3.90 -16.47 2.63
N VAL A 175 -4.01 -17.73 3.04
CA VAL A 175 -4.63 -18.80 2.25
C VAL A 175 -5.65 -19.56 3.07
N GLN A 176 -6.75 -19.98 2.45
CA GLN A 176 -7.69 -20.91 3.06
C GLN A 176 -7.01 -22.27 3.23
N LEU A 177 -6.95 -22.77 4.46
CA LEU A 177 -6.42 -24.10 4.77
C LEU A 177 -7.40 -25.17 4.32
N ASP A 178 -6.88 -26.29 3.84
CA ASP A 178 -7.69 -27.48 3.53
C ASP A 178 -8.11 -28.17 4.84
N SER A 179 -9.09 -27.56 5.49
CA SER A 179 -9.60 -27.96 6.80
C SER A 179 -11.11 -27.77 6.85
N ARG A 180 -11.79 -28.51 7.74
CA ARG A 180 -13.26 -28.48 7.85
C ARG A 180 -13.80 -27.14 8.38
N ASP A 181 -12.96 -26.33 9.03
CA ASP A 181 -13.39 -25.19 9.86
C ASP A 181 -13.27 -23.82 9.19
N ARG A 182 -13.18 -23.75 7.84
CA ARG A 182 -13.01 -22.50 7.07
C ARG A 182 -11.90 -21.59 7.64
N LYS A 183 -10.80 -22.23 8.04
CA LYS A 183 -9.66 -21.60 8.68
C LYS A 183 -8.70 -21.05 7.64
N PHE A 184 -8.05 -19.94 7.97
CA PHE A 184 -7.03 -19.33 7.12
C PHE A 184 -5.66 -19.37 7.81
N GLY A 185 -4.62 -19.63 7.02
CA GLY A 185 -3.23 -19.51 7.43
C GLY A 185 -2.65 -18.18 6.93
N ILE A 186 -2.00 -17.43 7.81
CA ILE A 186 -1.28 -16.20 7.51
C ILE A 186 0.21 -16.52 7.59
N ILE A 187 0.91 -16.42 6.45
CA ILE A 187 2.37 -16.43 6.42
C ILE A 187 2.84 -14.99 6.26
N THR A 188 3.63 -14.50 7.22
CA THR A 188 4.19 -13.13 7.19
C THR A 188 5.72 -13.22 7.13
N LEU A 189 6.32 -12.63 6.10
CA LEU A 189 7.76 -12.39 6.02
C LEU A 189 8.00 -10.89 6.18
N ASN A 190 8.77 -10.51 7.20
CA ASN A 190 9.12 -9.11 7.48
C ASN A 190 10.63 -8.91 7.46
N ILE A 191 11.07 -7.76 6.92
CA ILE A 191 12.40 -7.18 7.09
C ILE A 191 12.22 -5.69 7.33
N GLY A 192 12.45 -5.25 8.57
CA GLY A 192 12.32 -3.86 8.98
C GLY A 192 11.28 -3.67 10.09
N ASP A 193 10.69 -2.49 10.22
CA ASP A 193 9.87 -2.10 11.38
C ASP A 193 8.42 -1.69 11.04
N CYS A 194 7.96 -2.01 9.84
CA CYS A 194 6.54 -2.16 9.53
C CYS A 194 5.89 -3.19 10.47
N ARG A 195 4.59 -3.06 10.71
CA ARG A 195 3.85 -3.94 11.63
C ARG A 195 2.57 -4.48 11.03
N SER A 196 2.11 -5.59 11.61
CA SER A 196 0.81 -6.16 11.31
C SER A 196 0.11 -6.74 12.54
N TYR A 197 -1.17 -6.43 12.66
CA TYR A 197 -2.05 -6.86 13.73
C TYR A 197 -3.20 -7.66 13.15
N LEU A 198 -3.57 -8.74 13.83
CA LEU A 198 -4.77 -9.50 13.59
C LEU A 198 -5.80 -9.16 14.66
N TYR A 199 -6.94 -8.69 14.19
CA TYR A 199 -8.11 -8.45 15.01
C TYR A 199 -9.12 -9.57 14.83
N SER A 200 -9.55 -10.20 15.91
CA SER A 200 -10.60 -11.22 15.93
C SER A 200 -11.67 -10.86 16.96
N ASN A 201 -12.85 -10.45 16.46
CA ASN A 201 -14.16 -10.18 17.12
C ASN A 201 -14.20 -9.69 18.59
N SER A 202 -13.12 -9.11 19.12
CA SER A 202 -12.94 -8.48 20.46
C SER A 202 -11.46 -8.42 20.87
N THR A 203 -10.58 -9.18 20.23
CA THR A 203 -9.15 -9.25 20.57
C THR A 203 -8.30 -8.72 19.41
N LEU A 204 -7.47 -7.71 19.68
CA LEU A 204 -6.38 -7.35 18.78
C LEU A 204 -5.11 -8.02 19.28
N ARG A 205 -4.41 -8.73 18.40
CA ARG A 205 -3.08 -9.26 18.67
C ARG A 205 -2.13 -8.91 17.54
N THR A 206 -0.90 -8.54 17.85
CA THR A 206 0.14 -8.42 16.83
C THR A 206 0.46 -9.84 16.32
N ILE A 207 0.38 -10.06 15.01
CA ILE A 207 0.71 -11.38 14.40
C ILE A 207 2.16 -11.52 14.03
N TYR A 208 2.88 -10.40 13.99
CA TYR A 208 4.32 -10.38 13.89
C TYR A 208 4.90 -9.64 15.09
N ASN A 209 5.53 -10.38 15.98
CA ASN A 209 6.06 -9.85 17.21
C ASN A 209 7.55 -9.56 17.03
N TYR A 210 7.91 -8.30 16.78
CA TYR A 210 9.25 -7.83 17.12
C TYR A 210 9.20 -6.88 18.30
N SER A 211 10.33 -6.91 18.97
CA SER A 211 10.83 -5.95 19.92
C SER A 211 10.26 -4.55 19.75
N SER A 212 9.54 -4.03 20.76
CA SER A 212 9.41 -2.57 20.83
C SER A 212 10.82 -1.98 20.82
N ARG A 213 11.03 -0.87 20.11
CA ARG A 213 12.33 -0.17 20.08
C ARG A 213 12.84 -0.03 21.51
N GLU A 214 14.10 -0.43 21.76
CA GLU A 214 14.70 -0.36 23.09
C GLU A 214 15.07 1.07 23.49
N SER A 215 15.20 1.98 22.51
CA SER A 215 15.61 3.36 22.76
C SER A 215 15.00 4.40 21.82
N LEU A 216 14.80 5.62 22.33
CA LEU A 216 14.39 6.79 21.54
C LEU A 216 15.50 7.31 20.60
N SER A 217 16.74 6.85 20.75
CA SER A 217 17.86 7.15 19.84
C SER A 217 17.73 6.43 18.49
N ASP A 218 16.96 5.34 18.42
CA ASP A 218 16.84 4.48 17.24
C ASP A 218 15.61 4.78 16.37
N VAL A 219 14.95 5.92 16.56
CA VAL A 219 13.69 6.26 15.87
C VAL A 219 13.86 6.43 14.35
N SER A 220 15.08 6.69 13.86
CA SER A 220 15.40 6.74 12.43
C SER A 220 15.96 5.44 11.86
N ASN A 221 16.10 4.40 12.68
CA ASN A 221 16.61 3.10 12.26
C ASN A 221 15.43 2.21 11.89
N SER A 222 15.40 1.74 10.64
CA SER A 222 14.37 0.82 10.14
C SER A 222 14.51 -0.60 10.70
N GLN A 223 15.58 -0.88 11.46
CA GLN A 223 15.89 -2.18 12.11
C GLN A 223 16.08 -3.35 11.12
N GLY A 224 16.05 -3.07 9.83
CA GLY A 224 16.23 -4.01 8.72
C GLY A 224 15.80 -3.32 7.43
N ARG A 225 16.39 -3.72 6.30
CA ARG A 225 16.08 -3.17 4.98
C ARG A 225 16.72 -4.00 3.88
N ILE A 226 16.10 -3.98 2.71
CA ILE A 226 16.67 -4.47 1.45
C ILE A 226 17.05 -3.30 0.54
N GLY A 227 17.83 -3.57 -0.50
CA GLY A 227 18.39 -2.56 -1.40
C GLY A 227 19.76 -2.05 -0.96
N ASN A 228 19.97 -0.73 -0.97
CA ASN A 228 21.27 -0.09 -0.77
C ASN A 228 21.74 -0.07 0.70
N GLY A 229 21.94 -1.25 1.29
CA GLY A 229 22.67 -1.39 2.56
C GLY A 229 24.19 -1.29 2.36
N LYS A 230 24.96 -1.80 3.32
CA LYS A 230 26.43 -1.79 3.24
C LYS A 230 26.89 -2.64 2.05
N GLU A 231 27.60 -2.03 1.11
CA GLU A 231 28.09 -2.70 -0.12
C GLU A 231 26.96 -3.32 -0.97
N GLY A 232 25.74 -2.76 -0.90
CA GLY A 232 24.56 -3.27 -1.62
C GLY A 232 23.98 -4.58 -1.05
N MET A 233 24.42 -4.97 0.15
CA MET A 233 23.86 -6.12 0.87
C MET A 233 22.63 -5.70 1.70
N PRO A 234 21.63 -6.60 1.88
CA PRO A 234 20.52 -6.31 2.76
C PRO A 234 20.96 -6.28 4.23
N ASP A 235 20.24 -5.51 5.03
CA ASP A 235 20.31 -5.52 6.48
C ASP A 235 19.16 -6.39 7.01
N LEU A 236 19.51 -7.57 7.51
CA LEU A 236 18.55 -8.58 7.98
C LEU A 236 18.38 -8.55 9.50
N GLY A 237 18.77 -7.46 10.17
CA GLY A 237 18.73 -7.33 11.64
C GLY A 237 17.36 -7.62 12.26
N ASN A 238 16.28 -7.31 11.53
CA ASN A 238 14.91 -7.64 11.90
C ASN A 238 14.19 -8.43 10.80
N ALA A 239 14.87 -9.43 10.25
CA ALA A 239 14.26 -10.40 9.35
C ALA A 239 13.52 -11.48 10.15
N SER A 240 12.32 -11.85 9.70
CA SER A 240 11.51 -12.88 10.33
C SER A 240 10.50 -13.49 9.38
N LEU A 241 10.06 -14.70 9.71
CA LEU A 241 9.05 -15.45 8.98
C LEU A 241 8.11 -16.14 9.98
N THR A 242 6.84 -15.77 9.99
CA THR A 242 5.89 -16.27 10.99
C THR A 242 4.66 -16.88 10.34
N TYR A 243 4.07 -17.86 11.03
CA TYR A 243 2.79 -18.46 10.70
C TYR A 243 1.78 -18.19 11.81
N ASN A 244 0.60 -17.71 11.43
CA ASN A 244 -0.54 -17.52 12.32
C ASN A 244 -1.80 -18.08 11.69
N GLU A 245 -2.80 -18.35 12.52
CA GLU A 245 -4.11 -18.80 12.09
C GLU A 245 -5.16 -17.76 12.40
N CYS A 246 -6.16 -17.68 11.53
CA CYS A 246 -7.27 -16.75 11.62
C CYS A 246 -8.54 -17.35 11.00
N TYR A 247 -9.64 -16.62 11.17
CA TYR A 247 -10.97 -17.04 10.76
C TYR A 247 -11.61 -16.02 9.82
N ASP A 248 -12.64 -16.49 9.11
CA ASP A 248 -13.53 -15.63 8.34
C ASP A 248 -14.12 -14.52 9.23
N GLY A 249 -14.06 -13.28 8.74
CA GLY A 249 -14.49 -12.08 9.45
C GLY A 249 -13.38 -11.33 10.21
N ASP A 250 -12.25 -11.98 10.51
CA ASP A 250 -11.10 -11.34 11.16
C ASP A 250 -10.53 -10.20 10.28
N LEU A 251 -9.83 -9.24 10.89
CA LEU A 251 -9.20 -8.13 10.17
C LEU A 251 -7.69 -8.17 10.33
N ILE A 252 -6.97 -7.88 9.24
CA ILE A 252 -5.53 -7.62 9.27
C ILE A 252 -5.32 -6.12 9.11
N PHE A 253 -4.72 -5.49 10.13
CA PHE A 253 -4.23 -4.13 10.08
C PHE A 253 -2.72 -4.15 9.81
N MET A 254 -2.27 -3.52 8.74
CA MET A 254 -0.86 -3.40 8.36
C MET A 254 -0.48 -1.93 8.31
N CYS A 255 0.67 -1.55 8.87
CA CYS A 255 1.08 -0.15 8.90
C CYS A 255 2.60 0.04 8.88
N SER A 256 3.03 1.21 8.38
CA SER A 256 4.42 1.65 8.44
C SER A 256 4.74 2.20 9.83
N ASP A 257 6.01 2.47 10.07
CA ASP A 257 6.44 2.98 11.37
C ASP A 257 5.88 4.38 11.67
N GLY A 258 5.59 5.19 10.63
CA GLY A 258 4.97 6.49 10.76
C GLY A 258 3.55 6.44 11.34
N ILE A 259 2.90 5.29 11.30
CA ILE A 259 1.66 5.03 12.04
C ILE A 259 1.98 4.45 13.41
N ASN A 260 2.66 3.30 13.47
CA ASN A 260 2.84 2.57 14.72
C ASN A 260 3.56 3.38 15.80
N ASP A 261 4.64 4.08 15.45
CA ASP A 261 5.46 4.80 16.41
C ASP A 261 4.68 5.92 17.11
N ASN A 262 3.63 6.44 16.47
CA ASN A 262 2.76 7.45 17.08
C ASN A 262 1.76 6.88 18.11
N PHE A 263 1.71 5.56 18.27
CA PHE A 263 1.03 4.88 19.39
C PHE A 263 1.98 4.50 20.52
N ASP A 264 3.29 4.66 20.34
CA ASP A 264 4.29 4.42 21.35
C ASP A 264 4.25 5.53 22.42
N PRO A 265 3.94 5.21 23.70
CA PRO A 265 3.84 6.21 24.77
C PRO A 265 5.09 7.09 24.91
N GLU A 266 6.29 6.54 24.74
CA GLU A 266 7.53 7.29 24.88
C GLU A 266 7.73 8.29 23.74
N ILE A 267 7.33 7.91 22.52
CA ILE A 267 7.43 8.77 21.34
C ILE A 267 6.45 9.94 21.42
N ILE A 268 5.28 9.73 22.02
CA ILE A 268 4.30 10.81 22.27
C ILE A 268 4.53 11.52 23.61
N GLY A 269 5.60 11.23 24.34
CA GLY A 269 6.01 11.94 25.57
C GLY A 269 5.20 11.59 26.81
N VAL A 270 4.58 10.41 26.86
CA VAL A 270 3.85 9.86 28.01
C VAL A 270 4.79 8.96 28.81
N SER A 271 5.19 9.44 30.00
CA SER A 271 6.26 8.87 30.84
C SER A 271 5.89 7.58 31.59
N SER A 272 4.71 6.99 31.37
CA SER A 272 4.06 6.15 32.40
C SER A 272 3.53 4.79 31.94
N VAL A 273 3.99 4.24 30.80
CA VAL A 273 3.54 2.90 30.37
C VAL A 273 4.67 1.89 30.47
N GLY A 274 4.66 1.14 31.59
CA GLY A 274 5.36 -0.12 31.81
C GLY A 274 6.86 -0.16 31.49
N GLU A 275 7.72 -0.36 32.50
CA GLU A 275 9.16 -0.58 32.29
C GLU A 275 9.47 -1.83 31.44
N ARG A 276 8.48 -2.72 31.24
CA ARG A 276 8.62 -3.95 30.45
C ARG A 276 8.07 -3.78 29.04
N LYS A 277 8.88 -4.20 28.09
CA LYS A 277 8.61 -4.35 26.65
C LYS A 277 7.23 -4.90 26.28
N ASP A 278 6.80 -6.00 26.92
CA ASP A 278 5.50 -6.62 26.63
C ASP A 278 4.31 -5.76 27.03
N ASP A 279 4.46 -4.97 28.10
CA ASP A 279 3.40 -4.06 28.57
C ASP A 279 3.24 -2.89 27.58
N LYS A 280 4.35 -2.44 26.99
CA LYS A 280 4.37 -1.42 25.93
C LYS A 280 3.69 -1.91 24.64
N ILE A 281 4.01 -3.13 24.19
CA ILE A 281 3.36 -3.74 23.02
C ILE A 281 1.86 -3.87 23.24
N LYS A 282 1.44 -4.41 24.39
CA LYS A 282 0.00 -4.52 24.74
C LYS A 282 -0.70 -3.17 24.80
N SER A 283 -0.02 -2.13 25.27
CA SER A 283 -0.60 -0.77 25.28
C SER A 283 -0.86 -0.25 23.87
N ILE A 284 0.09 -0.46 22.95
CA ILE A 284 -0.06 -0.09 21.53
C ILE A 284 -1.21 -0.89 20.91
N GLU A 285 -1.23 -2.21 21.10
CA GLU A 285 -2.29 -3.11 20.63
C GLU A 285 -3.66 -2.66 21.14
N ASN A 286 -3.79 -2.42 22.44
CA ASN A 286 -5.06 -1.99 23.03
C ASN A 286 -5.51 -0.64 22.45
N SER A 287 -4.59 0.30 22.26
CA SER A 287 -4.88 1.64 21.72
C SER A 287 -5.36 1.57 20.27
N ILE A 288 -4.66 0.83 19.40
CA ILE A 288 -5.09 0.60 18.01
C ILE A 288 -6.43 -0.16 17.99
N GLY A 289 -6.56 -1.18 18.86
CA GLY A 289 -7.76 -2.00 18.98
C GLY A 289 -9.01 -1.19 19.32
N GLN A 290 -8.88 -0.14 20.14
CA GLN A 290 -10.01 0.75 20.43
C GLN A 290 -10.56 1.40 19.15
N TYR A 291 -9.71 1.85 18.22
CA TYR A 291 -10.19 2.44 16.97
C TYR A 291 -10.90 1.42 16.08
N ILE A 292 -10.40 0.19 16.03
CA ILE A 292 -11.03 -0.90 15.27
C ILE A 292 -12.40 -1.27 15.87
N ILE A 293 -12.50 -1.37 17.20
CA ILE A 293 -13.74 -1.76 17.91
C ILE A 293 -14.83 -0.68 17.80
N HIS A 294 -14.46 0.60 17.85
CA HIS A 294 -15.42 1.71 17.91
C HIS A 294 -15.86 2.23 16.54
N SER A 295 -15.26 1.75 15.45
CA SER A 295 -15.64 2.15 14.09
C SER A 295 -16.70 1.23 13.52
N ASN A 296 -17.63 1.78 12.73
CA ASN A 296 -18.65 1.01 12.02
C ASN A 296 -18.14 0.47 10.67
N THR A 297 -17.12 1.13 10.09
CA THR A 297 -16.57 0.78 8.77
C THR A 297 -15.05 0.76 8.78
N LEU A 298 -14.45 0.02 7.85
CA LEU A 298 -12.98 -0.01 7.70
C LEU A 298 -12.41 1.37 7.35
N SER A 299 -13.13 2.17 6.56
CA SER A 299 -12.74 3.54 6.24
C SER A 299 -12.77 4.49 7.43
N GLU A 300 -13.78 4.37 8.30
CA GLU A 300 -13.89 5.16 9.54
C GLU A 300 -12.74 4.82 10.50
N THR A 301 -12.34 3.55 10.57
CA THR A 301 -11.15 3.14 11.33
C THR A 301 -9.89 3.80 10.81
N ILE A 302 -9.65 3.74 9.50
CA ILE A 302 -8.46 4.36 8.88
C ILE A 302 -8.47 5.87 9.07
N GLU A 303 -9.62 6.54 8.91
CA GLU A 303 -9.75 7.97 9.16
C GLU A 303 -9.46 8.32 10.63
N SER A 304 -10.04 7.60 11.58
CA SER A 304 -9.87 7.85 13.01
C SER A 304 -8.42 7.67 13.47
N ILE A 305 -7.76 6.60 13.02
CA ILE A 305 -6.33 6.38 13.28
C ILE A 305 -5.49 7.50 12.63
N GLY A 306 -5.85 7.92 11.41
CA GLY A 306 -5.17 9.00 10.71
C GLY A 306 -5.30 10.34 11.43
N GLU A 307 -6.50 10.66 11.92
CA GLU A 307 -6.77 11.83 12.74
C GLU A 307 -5.96 11.85 14.03
N TYR A 308 -5.87 10.70 14.71
CA TYR A 308 -5.05 10.54 15.91
C TYR A 308 -3.56 10.79 15.61
N VAL A 309 -3.00 10.10 14.60
CA VAL A 309 -1.59 10.24 14.21
C VAL A 309 -1.28 11.67 13.81
N VAL A 310 -2.15 12.32 13.02
CA VAL A 310 -2.00 13.73 12.68
C VAL A 310 -2.12 14.60 13.93
N GLY A 311 -3.05 14.34 14.85
CA GLY A 311 -3.18 15.05 16.11
C GLY A 311 -1.88 15.07 16.92
N VAL A 312 -1.34 13.90 17.26
CA VAL A 312 -0.15 13.77 18.12
C VAL A 312 1.12 14.35 17.48
N THR A 313 1.20 14.38 16.15
CA THR A 313 2.35 14.92 15.42
C THR A 313 2.29 16.44 15.17
N THR A 314 1.23 17.12 15.61
CA THR A 314 1.02 18.56 15.34
C THR A 314 2.14 19.42 15.90
N ARG A 315 2.52 19.21 17.16
CA ARG A 315 3.57 20.01 17.80
C ARG A 315 4.92 19.80 17.13
N ALA A 316 5.25 18.56 16.75
CA ALA A 316 6.48 18.25 16.04
C ALA A 316 6.55 18.98 14.68
N ARG A 317 5.45 19.03 13.92
CA ARG A 317 5.37 19.80 12.67
C ARG A 317 5.63 21.30 12.89
N GLU A 318 4.98 21.91 13.88
CA GLU A 318 5.12 23.34 14.17
C GLU A 318 6.57 23.72 14.50
N VAL A 319 7.23 22.92 15.36
CA VAL A 319 8.63 23.14 15.74
C VAL A 319 9.55 23.06 14.52
N GLN A 320 9.32 22.11 13.61
CA GLN A 320 10.12 21.99 12.39
C GLN A 320 9.79 23.04 11.32
N SER A 321 8.58 23.62 11.35
CA SER A 321 8.16 24.67 10.41
C SER A 321 8.71 26.06 10.76
N THR A 322 9.17 26.26 12.00
CA THR A 322 9.63 27.56 12.49
C THR A 322 11.02 27.89 11.92
N PRO A 323 11.22 29.05 11.26
CA PRO A 323 12.53 29.47 10.76
C PRO A 323 13.55 29.53 11.90
N GLN A 324 14.65 28.78 11.78
CA GLN A 324 15.70 28.78 12.79
C GLN A 324 16.61 30.00 12.59
N THR A 325 16.65 30.90 13.57
CA THR A 325 17.69 31.93 13.61
C THR A 325 19.03 31.29 14.02
N PRO A 326 20.18 31.76 13.49
CA PRO A 326 21.51 31.21 13.79
C PRO A 326 21.87 31.16 15.28
N THR A 327 21.17 31.95 16.11
CA THR A 327 21.38 32.09 17.56
C THR A 327 20.62 31.09 18.42
N THR A 328 19.78 30.22 17.84
CA THR A 328 19.03 29.23 18.61
C THR A 328 19.99 28.14 19.13
N PRO A 329 20.16 27.97 20.47
CA PRO A 329 21.07 26.97 21.00
C PRO A 329 20.67 25.55 20.55
N LYS A 330 21.59 24.81 19.94
CA LYS A 330 21.34 23.43 19.45
C LYS A 330 20.98 22.44 20.58
N GLY A 331 21.22 22.79 21.85
CA GLY A 331 21.19 21.88 23.00
C GLY A 331 19.91 21.79 23.82
N ASN A 332 18.90 22.65 23.62
CA ASN A 332 17.67 22.68 24.44
C ASN A 332 16.38 22.48 23.62
N ARG A 333 16.42 21.62 22.60
CA ARG A 333 15.18 21.16 21.96
C ARG A 333 14.68 19.96 22.74
N THR A 334 13.74 20.17 23.66
CA THR A 334 12.85 19.08 24.04
C THR A 334 12.25 18.54 22.74
N LYS A 335 12.52 17.28 22.42
CA LYS A 335 12.00 16.62 21.22
C LYS A 335 10.47 16.69 21.35
N ALA A 336 9.83 17.48 20.49
CA ALA A 336 8.38 17.58 20.51
C ALA A 336 7.77 16.18 20.32
N PRO A 337 6.67 15.87 21.01
CA PRO A 337 6.05 14.54 20.93
C PRO A 337 5.54 14.27 19.51
N GLY A 338 5.50 12.97 19.17
CA GLY A 338 5.09 12.47 17.88
C GLY A 338 6.24 12.36 16.88
N LYS A 339 6.19 11.28 16.09
CA LYS A 339 7.15 11.02 15.01
C LYS A 339 6.58 11.54 13.69
N LEU A 340 7.36 12.39 13.03
CA LEU A 340 7.07 12.84 11.67
C LEU A 340 7.65 11.83 10.68
N ASP A 341 6.77 11.23 9.89
CA ASP A 341 7.16 10.31 8.83
C ASP A 341 6.16 10.21 7.66
N HIS A 342 6.48 9.36 6.69
CA HIS A 342 5.45 8.74 5.85
C HIS A 342 4.64 7.75 6.68
N SER A 343 3.33 7.91 6.65
CA SER A 343 2.40 7.18 7.50
C SER A 343 1.40 6.45 6.61
N THR A 344 1.63 5.16 6.43
CA THR A 344 0.83 4.28 5.58
C THR A 344 0.15 3.20 6.40
N MET A 345 -1.11 2.93 6.10
CA MET A 345 -1.86 1.86 6.71
C MET A 345 -2.89 1.25 5.77
N ALA A 346 -3.10 -0.05 5.93
CA ALA A 346 -4.10 -0.84 5.25
C ALA A 346 -4.85 -1.70 6.27
N LEU A 347 -6.17 -1.81 6.12
CA LEU A 347 -7.01 -2.71 6.88
C LEU A 347 -7.72 -3.63 5.89
N VAL A 348 -7.55 -4.94 6.02
CA VAL A 348 -8.10 -5.94 5.09
C VAL A 348 -8.93 -6.95 5.86
N ARG A 349 -10.13 -7.24 5.38
CA ARG A 349 -10.98 -8.29 5.94
C ARG A 349 -10.59 -9.66 5.39
N ILE A 350 -10.45 -10.63 6.29
CA ILE A 350 -10.30 -12.04 5.93
C ILE A 350 -11.71 -12.57 5.67
N GLU A 351 -11.97 -13.03 4.45
CA GLU A 351 -13.26 -13.61 4.09
C GLU A 351 -13.10 -14.49 2.84
N LEU A 352 -14.00 -15.46 2.70
CA LEU A 352 -14.25 -16.08 1.40
C LEU A 352 -15.02 -15.10 0.51
N ARG A 353 -14.45 -14.81 -0.66
CA ARG A 353 -15.06 -13.95 -1.66
C ARG A 353 -15.68 -14.80 -2.74
N ASN A 354 -16.78 -14.31 -3.26
CA ASN A 354 -17.47 -14.93 -4.37
C ASN A 354 -17.20 -14.17 -5.66
N ASP A 355 -17.28 -14.91 -6.75
CA ASP A 355 -17.23 -14.43 -8.13
C ASP A 355 -18.23 -13.30 -8.48
N ASN A 356 -19.27 -13.13 -7.66
CA ASN A 356 -20.32 -12.13 -7.81
C ASN A 356 -20.15 -10.91 -6.87
N ASP A 357 -19.12 -10.89 -6.03
CA ASP A 357 -18.87 -9.76 -5.13
C ASP A 357 -18.55 -8.50 -5.94
N PHE A 358 -19.24 -7.41 -5.63
CA PHE A 358 -19.01 -6.12 -6.28
C PHE A 358 -17.96 -5.32 -5.50
N PHE A 359 -16.82 -5.07 -6.13
CA PHE A 359 -15.82 -4.14 -5.62
C PHE A 359 -16.21 -2.70 -5.97
N TYR A 360 -16.92 -2.06 -5.05
CA TYR A 360 -17.14 -0.61 -5.09
C TYR A 360 -15.94 0.08 -4.48
N ILE A 361 -15.09 0.67 -5.34
CA ILE A 361 -13.96 1.45 -4.87
C ILE A 361 -14.43 2.88 -4.65
N ASP A 362 -14.48 3.25 -3.38
CA ASP A 362 -14.77 4.59 -2.92
C ASP A 362 -13.46 5.27 -2.50
N SER A 363 -13.39 6.57 -2.74
CA SER A 363 -12.32 7.41 -2.23
C SER A 363 -12.87 8.75 -1.77
N PHE A 364 -12.36 9.23 -0.65
CA PHE A 364 -12.72 10.53 -0.09
C PHE A 364 -11.50 11.20 0.53
N ILE A 365 -11.62 12.52 0.71
CA ILE A 365 -10.62 13.33 1.39
C ILE A 365 -10.96 13.30 2.89
N PRO A 366 -10.14 12.67 3.73
CA PRO A 366 -10.39 12.58 5.16
C PRO A 366 -10.13 13.91 5.86
N SER A 367 -10.75 14.12 7.02
CA SER A 367 -10.70 15.39 7.76
C SER A 367 -9.26 15.82 8.13
N TYR A 368 -8.37 14.85 8.35
CA TYR A 368 -6.99 15.12 8.73
C TYR A 368 -6.17 15.78 7.62
N ASN A 369 -6.58 15.70 6.34
CA ASN A 369 -5.86 16.35 5.23
C ASN A 369 -5.70 17.84 5.46
N TYR A 370 -6.76 18.50 5.95
CA TYR A 370 -6.78 19.93 6.15
C TYR A 370 -5.80 20.40 7.23
N LYS A 371 -5.47 19.53 8.19
CA LYS A 371 -4.47 19.79 9.24
C LYS A 371 -3.04 19.64 8.73
N ILE A 372 -2.79 18.73 7.79
CA ILE A 372 -1.45 18.47 7.23
C ILE A 372 -1.16 19.24 5.95
N ASN A 373 -2.20 19.75 5.29
CA ASN A 373 -2.14 20.56 4.08
C ASN A 373 -3.25 21.63 4.03
N PRO A 374 -3.11 22.73 4.78
CA PRO A 374 -4.14 23.78 4.87
C PRO A 374 -4.41 24.53 3.55
N ASN A 375 -3.56 24.34 2.54
CA ASN A 375 -3.73 24.96 1.22
C ASN A 375 -4.72 24.19 0.33
N VAL A 376 -5.21 23.03 0.75
CA VAL A 376 -6.25 22.26 0.05
C VAL A 376 -7.61 22.79 0.49
N SER A 377 -8.39 23.36 -0.44
CA SER A 377 -9.72 23.89 -0.18
C SER A 377 -10.75 22.79 0.10
N ASP A 378 -11.71 23.07 0.97
CA ASP A 378 -12.79 22.19 1.46
C ASP A 378 -13.89 21.88 0.42
N THR A 379 -13.52 21.77 -0.86
CA THR A 379 -14.44 21.24 -1.88
C THR A 379 -14.38 19.71 -1.80
N THR A 380 -15.18 19.14 -0.90
CA THR A 380 -15.40 17.68 -0.74
C THR A 380 -15.48 16.97 -2.10
N MET A 381 -14.41 16.28 -2.48
CA MET A 381 -14.42 15.34 -3.60
C MET A 381 -14.68 13.94 -3.05
N TYR A 382 -15.96 13.56 -2.98
CA TYR A 382 -16.36 12.17 -2.84
C TYR A 382 -16.36 11.54 -4.24
N ARG A 383 -15.51 10.53 -4.49
CA ARG A 383 -15.49 9.82 -5.77
C ARG A 383 -15.81 8.34 -5.55
N ARG A 384 -16.99 7.95 -6.02
CA ARG A 384 -17.44 6.56 -6.10
C ARG A 384 -17.16 6.02 -7.49
N SER A 385 -16.33 4.98 -7.58
CA SER A 385 -16.11 4.24 -8.82
C SER A 385 -16.67 2.84 -8.69
N LYS A 386 -17.62 2.49 -9.56
CA LYS A 386 -18.17 1.14 -9.66
C LYS A 386 -17.31 0.36 -10.64
N ILE A 387 -16.61 -0.68 -10.16
CA ILE A 387 -15.87 -1.59 -11.03
C ILE A 387 -16.71 -2.86 -11.18
N ARG A 388 -17.20 -3.12 -12.40
CA ARG A 388 -17.73 -4.43 -12.79
C ARG A 388 -16.58 -5.25 -13.39
N ARG A 389 -16.66 -6.56 -13.20
CA ARG A 389 -15.70 -7.63 -13.54
C ARG A 389 -15.37 -7.74 -15.03
N GLU A 390 -14.97 -6.68 -15.70
CA GLU A 390 -14.61 -6.79 -17.12
C GLU A 390 -13.19 -7.31 -17.31
N HIS A 391 -12.20 -6.98 -16.46
CA HIS A 391 -10.88 -7.64 -16.34
C HIS A 391 -10.19 -7.17 -15.04
N PRO A 392 -9.23 -7.90 -14.44
CA PRO A 392 -8.42 -7.38 -13.33
C PRO A 392 -7.65 -6.13 -13.81
N GLN A 393 -8.18 -4.94 -13.53
CA GLN A 393 -7.47 -3.70 -13.81
C GLN A 393 -6.55 -3.42 -12.62
N PHE A 394 -5.24 -3.37 -12.85
CA PHE A 394 -4.32 -2.76 -11.89
C PHE A 394 -4.74 -1.31 -11.70
N PHE A 395 -5.34 -0.98 -10.57
CA PHE A 395 -5.75 0.39 -10.28
C PHE A 395 -4.53 1.15 -9.76
N VAL A 396 -3.91 1.96 -10.64
CA VAL A 396 -2.94 2.99 -10.26
C VAL A 396 -3.67 4.32 -10.25
N ILE A 397 -3.84 4.93 -9.08
CA ILE A 397 -4.39 6.28 -8.97
C ILE A 397 -3.29 7.26 -9.40
N ASN A 398 -3.39 7.75 -10.64
CA ASN A 398 -2.42 8.68 -11.23
C ASN A 398 -2.96 10.13 -11.30
N LYS A 399 -2.06 11.11 -11.30
CA LYS A 399 -2.17 12.58 -11.09
C LYS A 399 -3.28 13.42 -11.75
N ASP A 400 -4.27 12.87 -12.44
CA ASP A 400 -5.36 13.66 -13.08
C ASP A 400 -6.38 14.28 -12.09
N PHE A 401 -6.04 14.36 -10.80
CA PHE A 401 -6.95 14.67 -9.70
C PHE A 401 -7.05 16.16 -9.32
N VAL A 402 -6.46 17.08 -10.08
CA VAL A 402 -6.71 18.52 -9.93
C VAL A 402 -6.64 19.23 -11.29
N LYS A 403 -7.79 19.58 -11.87
CA LYS A 403 -7.89 20.76 -12.73
C LYS A 403 -8.73 21.80 -11.98
N PRO A 404 -8.17 22.98 -11.66
CA PRO A 404 -8.99 24.09 -11.19
C PRO A 404 -10.06 24.36 -12.25
N ARG A 405 -11.34 24.44 -11.84
CA ARG A 405 -12.37 25.03 -12.68
C ARG A 405 -11.99 26.49 -12.90
N THR A 406 -11.41 26.80 -14.06
CA THR A 406 -11.40 28.16 -14.56
C THR A 406 -12.83 28.51 -14.98
N SER A 407 -13.42 29.45 -14.27
CA SER A 407 -14.63 30.13 -14.69
C SER A 407 -14.30 31.02 -15.89
N SER A 408 -14.77 30.64 -17.08
CA SER A 408 -15.42 31.61 -17.97
C SER A 408 -16.22 30.86 -19.04
N MET A 409 -17.45 31.33 -19.23
CA MET A 409 -18.36 30.93 -20.30
C MET A 409 -17.74 31.16 -21.68
N SER A 410 -17.94 30.23 -22.60
CA SER A 410 -18.72 30.52 -23.82
C SER A 410 -19.19 29.23 -24.50
N ARG A 411 -20.44 29.29 -24.94
CA ARG A 411 -21.18 28.27 -25.69
C ARG A 411 -20.48 27.99 -27.03
N THR A 412 -20.57 26.76 -27.55
CA THR A 412 -21.38 26.40 -28.75
C THR A 412 -21.27 24.88 -29.02
N PHE A 413 -22.40 24.27 -29.35
CA PHE A 413 -22.59 22.87 -29.74
C PHE A 413 -21.93 22.54 -31.10
N HIS A 414 -21.44 21.31 -31.28
CA HIS A 414 -22.10 20.28 -32.11
C HIS A 414 -21.25 18.99 -32.28
N LEU A 415 -21.95 17.85 -32.26
CA LEU A 415 -21.50 16.49 -32.57
C LEU A 415 -20.86 16.36 -33.97
N LYS A 416 -19.88 15.45 -34.12
CA LYS A 416 -20.05 14.12 -34.78
C LYS A 416 -18.72 13.34 -34.86
N SER A 417 -18.84 12.03 -34.70
CA SER A 417 -17.90 10.94 -34.97
C SER A 417 -17.77 10.66 -36.51
N PRO A 418 -17.11 9.59 -37.01
CA PRO A 418 -15.66 9.32 -36.97
C PRO A 418 -15.09 8.87 -38.37
N ILE A 419 -13.75 8.68 -38.46
CA ILE A 419 -12.93 7.88 -39.42
C ILE A 419 -13.02 8.15 -40.95
N HIS A 420 -11.91 8.56 -41.58
CA HIS A 420 -11.10 7.80 -42.59
C HIS A 420 -10.20 8.73 -43.42
N SER A 421 -8.92 8.36 -43.50
CA SER A 421 -7.93 8.81 -44.48
C SER A 421 -8.19 8.17 -45.85
N PHE A 422 -8.11 8.93 -46.95
CA PHE A 422 -7.31 8.61 -48.14
C PHE A 422 -7.34 9.77 -49.16
N HIS A 423 -6.39 9.70 -50.09
CA HIS A 423 -5.84 10.72 -50.97
C HIS A 423 -6.73 11.29 -52.10
N SER A 424 -6.27 12.48 -52.53
CA SER A 424 -6.14 13.01 -53.90
C SER A 424 -7.35 13.54 -54.71
N ALA A 425 -7.18 14.83 -55.06
CA ALA A 425 -7.26 15.42 -56.40
C ALA A 425 -8.63 15.64 -57.09
N SER A 426 -8.92 16.95 -57.20
CA SER A 426 -9.32 17.71 -58.38
C SER A 426 -10.65 17.45 -59.10
N ASN A 427 -11.40 18.56 -59.13
CA ASN A 427 -12.13 19.16 -60.26
C ASN A 427 -13.56 18.75 -60.62
N SER A 428 -14.32 19.84 -60.83
CA SER A 428 -15.45 20.07 -61.75
C SER A 428 -16.80 19.41 -61.51
N ALA A 429 -17.70 20.24 -60.96
CA ALA A 429 -18.96 20.71 -61.55
C ALA A 429 -19.84 19.75 -62.40
N SER A 430 -21.10 19.64 -61.95
CA SER A 430 -22.35 19.96 -62.67
C SER A 430 -23.39 18.84 -62.83
N LEU A 431 -24.66 19.26 -62.61
CA LEU A 431 -25.94 18.79 -63.17
C LEU A 431 -26.66 17.53 -62.63
N SER A 432 -27.62 17.78 -61.71
CA SER A 432 -29.09 17.61 -61.86
C SER A 432 -29.75 16.21 -62.11
N PRO A 433 -31.07 16.05 -61.80
CA PRO A 433 -31.63 14.87 -61.16
C PRO A 433 -32.58 14.00 -62.02
N SER A 434 -32.86 12.80 -61.53
CA SER A 434 -34.02 11.92 -61.80
C SER A 434 -33.70 10.60 -61.05
N SER A 435 -34.57 9.68 -60.65
CA SER A 435 -36.02 9.48 -60.57
C SER A 435 -36.18 8.04 -60.03
N GLY A 436 -37.30 7.71 -59.38
CA GLY A 436 -37.73 6.31 -59.19
C GLY A 436 -37.68 5.86 -57.72
N LEU A 437 -38.81 5.87 -57.00
CA LEU A 437 -39.79 4.78 -56.91
C LEU A 437 -39.18 3.45 -56.43
N CYS A 438 -39.45 3.05 -55.19
CA CYS A 438 -40.51 2.07 -54.90
C CYS A 438 -40.47 1.56 -53.44
N ILE A 439 -41.66 1.62 -52.81
CA ILE A 439 -42.27 0.56 -51.98
C ILE A 439 -41.62 0.26 -50.61
N SER A 440 -42.10 0.98 -49.58
CA SER A 440 -43.09 0.54 -48.55
C SER A 440 -42.81 -0.71 -47.67
N PRO A 441 -43.49 -0.84 -46.52
CA PRO A 441 -42.84 -1.07 -45.21
C PRO A 441 -43.37 -2.29 -44.46
N LEU A 442 -42.73 -2.66 -43.35
CA LEU A 442 -43.36 -3.34 -42.22
C LEU A 442 -42.51 -2.98 -40.98
N ASP A 443 -42.98 -2.17 -40.02
CA ASP A 443 -44.06 -2.43 -39.04
C ASP A 443 -43.88 -3.81 -38.37
N LEU A 444 -43.92 -4.00 -37.06
CA LEU A 444 -44.29 -3.18 -35.92
C LEU A 444 -43.92 -4.01 -34.66
N GLN A 445 -43.67 -3.33 -33.54
CA GLN A 445 -44.08 -3.69 -32.15
C GLN A 445 -43.71 -5.07 -31.57
N LEU A 446 -42.90 -5.12 -30.51
CA LEU A 446 -43.24 -4.87 -29.09
C LEU A 446 -44.18 -5.90 -28.45
N SER A 447 -43.69 -6.40 -27.31
CA SER A 447 -44.38 -6.67 -26.04
C SER A 447 -44.51 -8.16 -25.65
N PRO A 448 -44.86 -8.49 -24.39
CA PRO A 448 -43.88 -9.02 -23.43
C PRO A 448 -44.32 -10.36 -22.80
N GLU A 449 -43.38 -11.04 -22.14
CA GLU A 449 -43.60 -11.83 -20.92
C GLU A 449 -42.27 -11.99 -20.17
#